data_AF-A0A0E3UNA8-F1
#
_entry.id   AF-A0A0E3UNA8-F1
#
_cell.length_a   1.000
_cell.length_b   1.000
_cell.length_c   1.000
_cell.angle_alpha   90.00
_cell.angle_beta   90.00
_cell.angle_gamma   90.00
#
_symmetry.space_group_name_H-M   'P 1'
#
loop_
_entity.id
_entity.type
_entity.pdbx_description
1 polymer ?
#
loop_
_entity_poly.entity_id
_entity_poly.type
_entity_poly.pdbx_seq_one_letter_code
_entity_poly.pdbx_strand_id
1 'polypeptide(L)'
;MPAIPTPSDRSFSCAVLVNGQAAGSLLHCIRSVTVDEDLDAGSSCAVELEACRNDDGSWPYLADPNLQVWNRVTVYAAFPGRTELVFDGYISHINARTNDEAANMTVQILGVDASYHMNQEEKTRIWRGKTYEKIASEIIEHYGFKAVVADPPGTGEAPPQVAQRSTDHRFLRELARRRGYEFYVLGANAYFRPAVLSGQPQKLIAVNFGEQTNCHGLQFDADGTAPTEAQVSYFDAMEGQARTDLAHSSGLPSLGADPLSALRGAIRMPQARRIARGLGFHAGTQAAEYAAGMLRRHGWWITARGTLNGLRYGAVLRIRKLVTVKGAGARYNGNYYVRKVQHRLAPRSYEMQFELSRNALGQLGSEDFQGESPDMSMPLAAGAGADSDPIEVVAAGPRVLPA
;
A
#
# COMPACT_ATOMS: atom_id res chain seq x y z
N MET A 1 26.51 -3.68 -6.41
CA MET A 1 25.61 -3.79 -5.25
C MET A 1 26.48 -3.91 -4.01
N PRO A 2 26.35 -3.06 -2.99
CA PRO A 2 26.98 -3.33 -1.70
C PRO A 2 26.34 -4.60 -1.12
N ALA A 3 27.16 -5.47 -0.53
CA ALA A 3 26.71 -6.72 0.07
C ALA A 3 25.70 -6.41 1.18
N ILE A 4 24.44 -6.75 0.96
CA ILE A 4 23.41 -6.73 2.01
C ILE A 4 23.89 -7.71 3.08
N PRO A 5 23.95 -7.32 4.37
CA PRO A 5 24.38 -8.22 5.43
C PRO A 5 23.43 -9.42 5.45
N THR A 6 23.90 -10.55 4.96
CA THR A 6 23.24 -11.84 5.09
C THR A 6 23.42 -12.25 6.54
N PRO A 7 22.33 -12.44 7.30
CA PRO A 7 22.46 -13.00 8.65
C PRO A 7 23.13 -14.37 8.54
N SER A 8 23.93 -14.74 9.55
CA SER A 8 24.30 -16.13 9.77
C SER A 8 23.06 -17.01 9.56
N ASP A 9 23.16 -18.07 8.76
CA ASP A 9 22.14 -18.90 8.07
C ASP A 9 20.84 -19.31 8.84
N ARG A 10 20.58 -18.84 10.06
CA ARG A 10 19.50 -19.31 10.93
C ARG A 10 18.65 -18.24 11.63
N SER A 11 18.87 -16.94 11.43
CA SER A 11 18.11 -15.92 12.19
C SER A 11 17.57 -14.77 11.33
N PHE A 12 16.32 -14.38 11.59
CA PHE A 12 15.73 -13.15 11.08
C PHE A 12 16.52 -11.91 11.55
N SER A 13 16.71 -10.93 10.66
CA SER A 13 17.27 -9.63 11.00
C SER A 13 16.58 -8.50 10.24
N CYS A 14 16.64 -7.30 10.80
CA CYS A 14 16.22 -6.07 10.15
C CYS A 14 17.47 -5.31 9.70
N ALA A 15 17.50 -4.85 8.45
CA ALA A 15 18.58 -4.03 7.92
C ALA A 15 18.04 -2.68 7.47
N VAL A 16 18.68 -1.60 7.94
CA VAL A 16 18.40 -0.23 7.50
C VAL A 16 19.62 0.27 6.72
N LEU A 17 19.38 0.77 5.51
CA LEU A 17 20.42 1.35 4.67
C LEU A 17 20.09 2.80 4.42
N VAL A 18 21.10 3.66 4.52
CA VAL A 18 21.01 5.08 4.23
C VAL A 18 21.88 5.38 3.01
N ASN A 19 21.31 6.03 1.99
CA ASN A 19 21.94 6.24 0.69
C ASN A 19 22.50 4.95 0.05
N GLY A 20 21.84 3.82 0.30
CA GLY A 20 22.24 2.50 -0.20
C GLY A 20 23.46 1.89 0.50
N GLN A 21 24.03 2.54 1.51
CA GLN A 21 25.09 1.98 2.34
C GLN A 21 24.47 1.37 3.59
N ALA A 22 24.91 0.15 3.92
CA ALA A 22 24.58 -0.45 5.21
C ALA A 22 25.15 0.47 6.28
N ALA A 23 24.27 1.04 7.11
CA ALA A 23 24.70 1.82 8.23
C ALA A 23 25.19 0.85 9.32
N GLY A 24 26.38 0.28 9.11
CA GLY A 24 26.94 -0.79 9.95
C GLY A 24 27.04 -0.39 11.42
N SER A 25 27.21 0.90 11.68
CA SER A 25 27.17 1.52 13.01
C SER A 25 25.74 1.62 13.59
N LEU A 26 24.74 1.97 12.77
CA LEU A 26 23.33 2.13 13.22
C LEU A 26 22.69 0.79 13.62
N LEU A 27 23.03 -0.31 12.94
CA LEU A 27 22.37 -1.62 13.13
C LEU A 27 22.44 -2.15 14.57
N HIS A 28 23.51 -1.85 15.31
CA HIS A 28 23.68 -2.31 16.69
C HIS A 28 22.81 -1.53 17.70
N CYS A 29 22.36 -0.34 17.32
CA CYS A 29 21.59 0.56 18.18
C CYS A 29 20.08 0.57 17.86
N ILE A 30 19.64 -0.12 16.79
CA ILE A 30 18.22 -0.21 16.44
C ILE A 30 17.47 -1.01 17.50
N ARG A 31 16.56 -0.34 18.20
CA ARG A 31 15.60 -0.98 19.11
C ARG A 31 14.38 -1.48 18.39
N SER A 32 13.81 -0.64 17.51
CA SER A 32 12.63 -0.99 16.75
C SER A 32 12.58 -0.23 15.43
N VAL A 33 11.94 -0.83 14.43
CA VAL A 33 11.55 -0.16 13.19
C VAL A 33 10.07 -0.39 12.99
N THR A 34 9.31 0.70 12.87
CA THR A 34 7.90 0.66 12.50
C THR A 34 7.76 1.17 11.08
N VAL A 35 7.03 0.46 10.22
CA VAL A 35 6.67 0.92 8.88
C VAL A 35 5.16 0.86 8.76
N ASP A 36 4.54 1.98 8.41
CA ASP A 36 3.11 2.08 8.14
C ASP A 36 2.88 2.17 6.64
N GLU A 37 2.19 1.17 6.09
CA GLU A 37 1.73 1.13 4.69
C GLU A 37 0.20 1.17 4.66
N ASP A 38 -0.38 2.12 3.92
CA ASP A 38 -1.83 2.32 3.79
C ASP A 38 -2.21 2.60 2.32
N LEU A 39 -3.41 2.20 1.89
CA LEU A 39 -3.93 2.58 0.57
C LEU A 39 -4.23 4.07 0.47
N ASP A 40 -4.69 4.67 1.58
CA ASP A 40 -5.20 6.04 1.63
C ASP A 40 -4.20 7.04 2.20
N ALA A 41 -3.00 6.61 2.57
CA ALA A 41 -1.91 7.48 2.99
C ALA A 41 -0.61 7.12 2.28
N GLY A 42 0.35 8.04 2.29
CA GLY A 42 1.73 7.70 1.91
C GLY A 42 2.31 6.74 2.95
N SER A 43 3.25 5.91 2.53
CA SER A 43 3.97 5.03 3.45
C SER A 43 4.94 5.86 4.28
N SER A 44 5.10 5.49 5.55
CA SER A 44 6.06 6.12 6.45
C SER A 44 6.85 5.08 7.23
N CYS A 45 8.03 5.47 7.71
CA CYS A 45 8.80 4.65 8.62
C CYS A 45 9.23 5.45 9.85
N ALA A 46 9.40 4.76 10.97
CA ALA A 46 10.03 5.26 12.18
C ALA A 46 11.10 4.25 12.61
N VAL A 47 12.35 4.69 12.65
CA VAL A 47 13.48 3.90 13.17
C VAL A 47 13.84 4.47 14.53
N GLU A 48 13.71 3.65 15.56
CA GLU A 48 14.08 4.00 16.93
C GLU A 48 15.45 3.43 17.27
N LEU A 49 16.33 4.33 17.70
CA LEU A 49 17.69 4.03 18.10
C LEU A 49 17.90 4.38 19.56
N GLU A 50 18.69 3.56 20.24
CA GLU A 50 19.32 3.93 21.49
C GLU A 50 20.79 4.22 21.21
N ALA A 51 21.13 5.51 21.22
CA ALA A 51 22.51 5.94 21.08
C ALA A 51 23.20 5.88 22.45
N CYS A 52 24.39 5.29 22.47
CA CYS A 52 25.31 5.37 23.58
C CYS A 52 26.29 6.54 23.38
N ARG A 53 26.68 7.17 24.48
CA ARG A 53 27.74 8.16 24.49
C ARG A 53 29.08 7.43 24.56
N ASN A 54 30.07 7.89 23.80
CA ASN A 54 31.44 7.43 23.94
C ASN A 54 32.06 8.01 25.23
N ASP A 55 33.15 7.40 25.72
CA ASP A 55 33.88 7.87 26.92
C ASP A 55 34.46 9.29 26.76
N ASP A 56 34.76 9.70 25.52
CA ASP A 56 35.20 11.06 25.17
C ASP A 56 34.06 12.10 25.16
N GLY A 57 32.84 11.64 25.45
CA GLY A 57 31.64 12.45 25.50
C GLY A 57 30.96 12.69 24.14
N SER A 58 31.48 12.13 23.05
CA SER A 58 30.93 12.26 21.71
C SER A 58 29.71 11.34 21.47
N TRP A 59 28.89 11.74 20.49
CA TRP A 59 27.74 10.97 20.00
C TRP A 59 27.99 10.58 18.54
N PRO A 60 28.75 9.49 18.28
CA PRO A 60 29.26 9.19 16.93
C PRO A 60 28.16 9.05 15.88
N TYR A 61 27.01 8.47 16.24
CA TYR A 61 25.88 8.26 15.33
C TYR A 61 25.15 9.54 14.92
N LEU A 62 25.17 10.57 15.77
CA LEU A 62 24.54 11.86 15.48
C LEU A 62 25.45 12.77 14.65
N ALA A 63 26.75 12.48 14.63
CA ALA A 63 27.73 13.18 13.81
C ALA A 63 27.91 12.56 12.41
N ASP A 64 27.23 11.44 12.11
CA ASP A 64 27.33 10.77 10.82
C ASP A 64 26.67 11.62 9.71
N PRO A 65 27.42 12.08 8.69
CA PRO A 65 26.86 12.86 7.58
C PRO A 65 25.85 12.06 6.74
N ASN A 66 25.83 10.73 6.84
CA ASN A 66 24.78 9.92 6.22
C ASN A 66 23.45 10.05 6.97
N LEU A 67 23.44 10.44 8.24
CA LEU A 67 22.22 10.63 9.01
C LEU A 67 21.73 12.08 8.92
N GLN A 68 21.33 12.49 7.72
CA GLN A 68 20.76 13.81 7.45
C GLN A 68 19.34 13.70 6.90
N VAL A 69 18.54 14.73 7.14
CA VAL A 69 17.24 14.88 6.48
C VAL A 69 17.42 14.87 4.97
N TRP A 70 16.45 14.30 4.27
CA TRP A 70 16.41 14.08 2.83
C TRP A 70 17.41 13.07 2.26
N ASN A 71 18.25 12.46 3.10
CA ASN A 71 18.94 11.25 2.68
C ASN A 71 17.94 10.11 2.51
N ARG A 72 18.20 9.25 1.51
CA ARG A 72 17.34 8.11 1.21
C ARG A 72 17.50 7.07 2.30
N VAL A 73 16.41 6.54 2.82
CA VAL A 73 16.38 5.46 3.80
C VAL A 73 15.60 4.27 3.24
N THR A 74 16.17 3.09 3.37
CA THR A 74 15.54 1.83 2.96
C THR A 74 15.58 0.83 4.10
N VAL A 75 14.46 0.16 4.33
CA VAL A 75 14.31 -0.85 5.39
C VAL A 75 14.10 -2.20 4.73
N TYR A 76 14.82 -3.22 5.18
CA TYR A 76 14.73 -4.59 4.69
C TYR A 76 14.45 -5.56 5.84
N ALA A 77 13.62 -6.56 5.56
CA ALA A 77 13.43 -7.74 6.39
C ALA A 77 14.25 -8.88 5.78
N ALA A 78 15.23 -9.39 6.53
CA ALA A 78 16.04 -10.53 6.13
C ALA A 78 15.53 -11.79 6.82
N PHE A 79 15.14 -12.79 6.02
CA PHE A 79 14.79 -14.13 6.43
C PHE A 79 15.90 -15.10 5.97
N PRO A 80 15.93 -16.36 6.46
CA PRO A 80 16.87 -17.35 5.95
C PRO A 80 16.78 -17.48 4.42
N GLY A 81 17.88 -17.21 3.72
CA GLY A 81 17.99 -17.32 2.26
C GLY A 81 17.29 -16.21 1.44
N ARG A 82 16.62 -15.24 2.05
CA ARG A 82 15.96 -14.14 1.32
C ARG A 82 15.96 -12.82 2.06
N THR A 83 15.95 -11.71 1.33
CA THR A 83 15.80 -10.37 1.90
C THR A 83 14.75 -9.61 1.10
N GLU A 84 13.81 -8.99 1.79
CA GLU A 84 12.66 -8.31 1.20
C GLU A 84 12.63 -6.84 1.64
N LEU A 85 12.47 -5.91 0.68
CA LEU A 85 12.42 -4.46 0.92
C LEU A 85 11.13 -4.06 1.63
N VAL A 86 11.12 -3.69 2.89
CA VAL A 86 9.90 -3.25 3.60
C VAL A 86 9.54 -1.79 3.26
N PHE A 87 10.52 -0.90 3.20
CA PHE A 87 10.28 0.54 2.98
C PHE A 87 11.38 1.16 2.11
N ASP A 88 11.01 2.11 1.26
CA ASP A 88 11.93 2.94 0.46
C ASP A 88 11.40 4.38 0.42
N GLY A 89 12.19 5.31 0.96
CA GLY A 89 11.80 6.70 1.08
C GLY A 89 12.95 7.59 1.51
N TYR A 90 12.61 8.73 2.11
CA TYR A 90 13.56 9.75 2.55
C TYR A 90 13.36 10.09 4.01
N ILE A 91 14.46 10.41 4.70
CA ILE A 91 14.42 10.87 6.10
C ILE A 91 13.75 12.25 6.11
N SER A 92 12.60 12.38 6.77
CA SER A 92 11.92 13.67 6.93
C SER A 92 12.34 14.37 8.22
N HIS A 93 12.49 13.63 9.32
CA HIS A 93 12.81 14.18 10.64
C HIS A 93 13.81 13.29 11.37
N ILE A 94 14.64 13.93 12.19
CA ILE A 94 15.53 13.27 13.14
C ILE A 94 15.28 13.92 14.50
N ASN A 95 14.63 13.19 15.40
CA ASN A 95 14.27 13.66 16.74
C ASN A 95 15.20 13.01 17.74
N ALA A 96 15.92 13.82 18.53
CA ALA A 96 16.81 13.33 19.57
C ALA A 96 16.30 13.76 20.95
N ARG A 97 16.29 12.83 21.92
CA ARG A 97 15.88 13.08 23.30
C ARG A 97 16.89 12.47 24.26
N THR A 98 17.47 13.29 25.14
CA THR A 98 18.32 12.82 26.24
C THR A 98 17.49 12.10 27.30
N ASN A 99 18.09 11.11 27.93
CA ASN A 99 17.51 10.43 29.08
C ASN A 99 18.47 10.55 30.26
N ASP A 100 18.06 11.38 31.22
CA ASP A 100 18.91 11.79 32.34
C ASP A 100 19.20 10.64 33.31
N GLU A 101 18.30 9.64 33.41
CA GLU A 101 18.46 8.51 34.32
C GLU A 101 19.47 7.46 33.82
N ALA A 102 19.54 7.26 32.50
CA ALA A 102 20.35 6.20 31.88
C ALA A 102 21.61 6.72 31.17
N ALA A 103 21.86 8.04 31.21
CA ALA A 103 22.93 8.72 30.48
C ALA A 103 23.00 8.33 28.98
N ASN A 104 21.87 7.94 28.40
CA ASN A 104 21.73 7.55 27.00
C ASN A 104 20.85 8.56 26.24
N MET A 105 20.76 8.39 24.93
CA MET A 105 19.91 9.22 24.09
C MET A 105 19.02 8.35 23.22
N THR A 106 17.71 8.65 23.21
CA THR A 106 16.79 8.06 22.23
C THR A 106 16.79 8.92 20.98
N VAL A 107 17.07 8.31 19.83
CA VAL A 107 17.03 8.98 18.52
C VAL A 107 15.96 8.31 17.68
N GLN A 108 15.03 9.10 17.16
CA GLN A 108 13.95 8.65 16.29
C GLN A 108 14.13 9.27 14.90
N ILE A 109 14.29 8.42 13.90
CA ILE A 109 14.37 8.82 12.49
C ILE A 109 13.02 8.55 11.87
N LEU A 110 12.37 9.59 11.36
CA LEU A 110 11.12 9.48 10.62
C LEU A 110 11.40 9.55 9.12
N GLY A 111 10.75 8.71 8.35
CA GLY A 111 10.85 8.67 6.91
C GLY A 111 9.49 8.70 6.23
N VAL A 112 9.46 9.26 5.02
CA VAL A 112 8.29 9.37 4.15
C VAL A 112 8.61 8.82 2.77
N ASP A 113 7.62 8.20 2.12
CA ASP A 113 7.82 7.65 0.79
C ASP A 113 8.18 8.73 -0.27
N ALA A 114 8.62 8.26 -1.43
CA ALA A 114 9.08 9.14 -2.51
C ALA A 114 7.96 9.99 -3.15
N SER A 115 6.68 9.68 -2.89
CA SER A 115 5.55 10.50 -3.35
C SER A 115 5.48 11.85 -2.62
N TYR A 116 6.16 11.98 -1.47
CA TYR A 116 6.28 13.24 -0.73
C TYR A 116 6.91 14.37 -1.56
N HIS A 117 7.81 14.04 -2.48
CA HIS A 117 8.42 15.02 -3.40
C HIS A 117 7.38 15.69 -4.31
N MET A 118 6.30 14.98 -4.64
CA MET A 118 5.18 15.53 -5.43
C MET A 118 4.24 16.43 -4.61
N ASN A 119 4.47 16.56 -3.30
CA ASN A 119 3.61 17.28 -2.37
C ASN A 119 4.22 18.58 -1.83
N GLN A 120 5.31 19.08 -2.42
CA GLN A 120 6.04 20.26 -1.92
C GLN A 120 5.45 21.60 -2.39
N GLU A 121 5.01 21.66 -3.64
CA GLU A 121 4.63 22.91 -4.30
C GLU A 121 3.17 22.86 -4.75
N GLU A 122 2.40 23.90 -4.42
CA GLU A 122 1.05 24.05 -4.96
C GLU A 122 1.10 24.59 -6.39
N LYS A 123 0.42 23.90 -7.31
CA LYS A 123 0.42 24.25 -8.73
C LYS A 123 -0.97 24.68 -9.17
N THR A 124 -1.00 25.70 -10.02
CA THR A 124 -2.21 26.10 -10.76
C THR A 124 -1.98 25.86 -12.25
N ARG A 125 -2.65 24.84 -12.80
CA ARG A 125 -2.45 24.40 -14.20
C ARG A 125 -3.76 23.93 -14.81
N ILE A 126 -3.93 24.15 -16.11
CA ILE A 126 -5.05 23.60 -16.88
C ILE A 126 -4.52 22.55 -17.85
N TRP A 127 -5.08 21.34 -17.77
CA TRP A 127 -4.78 20.21 -18.64
C TRP A 127 -5.90 20.07 -19.68
N ARG A 128 -5.65 20.38 -20.96
CA ARG A 128 -6.66 20.37 -22.02
C ARG A 128 -6.60 19.10 -22.85
N GLY A 129 -7.74 18.47 -23.12
CA GLY A 129 -7.87 17.34 -24.05
C GLY A 129 -7.04 16.11 -23.67
N LYS A 130 -6.78 15.89 -22.38
CA LYS A 130 -6.00 14.74 -21.88
C LYS A 130 -6.86 13.87 -20.98
N THR A 131 -6.73 12.55 -21.13
CA THR A 131 -7.28 11.58 -20.17
C THR A 131 -6.58 11.71 -18.83
N TYR A 132 -7.19 11.19 -17.77
CA TYR A 132 -6.57 11.23 -16.44
C TYR A 132 -5.29 10.41 -16.40
N GLU A 133 -5.24 9.29 -17.12
CA GLU A 133 -4.06 8.43 -17.27
C GLU A 133 -2.92 9.16 -18.00
N LYS A 134 -3.22 9.97 -19.02
CA LYS A 134 -2.21 10.76 -19.71
C LYS A 134 -1.67 11.89 -18.85
N ILE A 135 -2.54 12.58 -18.10
CA ILE A 135 -2.14 13.59 -17.11
C ILE A 135 -1.26 12.94 -16.04
N ALA A 136 -1.68 11.79 -15.51
CA ALA A 136 -0.92 11.08 -14.49
C ALA A 136 0.47 10.68 -14.99
N SER A 137 0.56 10.11 -16.18
CA SER A 137 1.83 9.73 -16.79
C SER A 137 2.79 10.92 -16.91
N GLU A 138 2.32 12.05 -17.44
CA GLU A 138 3.17 13.24 -17.59
C GLU A 138 3.66 13.83 -16.27
N ILE A 139 2.82 13.83 -15.23
CA ILE A 139 3.25 14.28 -13.90
C ILE A 139 4.27 13.30 -13.32
N ILE A 140 4.01 11.99 -13.40
CA ILE A 140 4.88 10.94 -12.87
C ILE A 140 6.27 10.99 -13.53
N GLU A 141 6.32 11.07 -14.86
CA GLU A 141 7.56 11.12 -15.64
C GLU A 141 8.38 12.39 -15.35
N HIS A 142 7.71 13.52 -15.09
CA HIS A 142 8.38 14.77 -14.69
C HIS A 142 9.22 14.61 -13.41
N TYR A 143 8.81 13.71 -12.51
CA TYR A 143 9.52 13.39 -11.28
C TYR A 143 10.54 12.25 -11.43
N GLY A 144 10.76 11.75 -12.65
CA GLY A 144 11.74 10.70 -12.95
C GLY A 144 11.30 9.29 -12.58
N PHE A 145 10.02 9.07 -12.27
CA PHE A 145 9.47 7.73 -12.05
C PHE A 145 8.94 7.14 -13.36
N LYS A 146 9.00 5.82 -13.49
CA LYS A 146 8.32 5.10 -14.56
C LYS A 146 6.82 5.03 -14.26
N ALA A 147 6.01 5.55 -15.18
CA ALA A 147 4.56 5.55 -15.04
C ALA A 147 3.97 4.17 -15.39
N VAL A 148 3.18 3.62 -14.47
CA VAL A 148 2.38 2.41 -14.67
C VAL A 148 0.91 2.79 -14.55
N VAL A 149 0.30 3.15 -15.67
CA VAL A 149 -1.09 3.62 -15.73
C VAL A 149 -2.02 2.54 -16.30
N ALA A 150 -3.32 2.67 -16.06
CA ALA A 150 -4.31 1.76 -16.64
C ALA A 150 -4.30 1.82 -18.18
N ASP A 151 -4.35 0.65 -18.82
CA ASP A 151 -4.41 0.48 -20.27
C ASP A 151 -5.43 -0.63 -20.62
N PRO A 152 -6.50 -0.35 -21.40
CA PRO A 152 -6.86 0.96 -21.96
C PRO A 152 -7.22 2.00 -20.87
N PRO A 153 -7.01 3.30 -21.14
CA PRO A 153 -7.46 4.36 -20.24
C PRO A 153 -8.98 4.31 -20.13
N GLY A 154 -9.54 4.38 -18.92
CA GLY A 154 -10.86 3.82 -18.59
C GLY A 154 -11.93 3.94 -19.69
N THR A 155 -12.43 5.15 -19.97
CA THR A 155 -13.42 5.38 -21.05
C THR A 155 -12.78 5.73 -22.39
N GLY A 156 -11.46 5.93 -22.44
CA GLY A 156 -10.73 6.51 -23.57
C GLY A 156 -11.02 7.99 -23.85
N GLU A 157 -12.18 8.49 -23.45
CA GLU A 157 -12.62 9.86 -23.70
C GLU A 157 -11.99 10.88 -22.74
N ALA A 158 -11.24 11.82 -23.30
CA ALA A 158 -10.60 12.89 -22.54
C ALA A 158 -11.60 14.01 -22.19
N PRO A 159 -11.64 14.48 -20.93
CA PRO A 159 -12.36 15.71 -20.61
C PRO A 159 -11.77 16.91 -21.37
N PRO A 160 -12.60 17.91 -21.76
CA PRO A 160 -12.12 19.10 -22.46
C PRO A 160 -11.03 19.85 -21.70
N GLN A 161 -11.19 19.98 -20.38
CA GLN A 161 -10.18 20.54 -19.50
C GLN A 161 -10.28 19.99 -18.08
N VAL A 162 -9.12 19.87 -17.42
CA VAL A 162 -9.00 19.53 -16.00
C VAL A 162 -8.14 20.59 -15.34
N ALA A 163 -8.69 21.25 -14.33
CA ALA A 163 -7.96 22.26 -13.56
C ALA A 163 -7.28 21.62 -12.35
N GLN A 164 -6.00 21.89 -12.19
CA GLN A 164 -5.20 21.60 -11.01
C GLN A 164 -5.04 22.89 -10.19
N ARG A 165 -5.27 22.79 -8.88
CA ARG A 165 -5.17 23.88 -7.89
C ARG A 165 -4.61 23.36 -6.57
N SER A 166 -3.67 22.43 -6.67
CA SER A 166 -3.08 21.73 -5.54
C SER A 166 -1.69 21.23 -5.92
N THR A 167 -0.99 20.65 -4.95
CA THR A 167 0.22 19.87 -5.23
C THR A 167 -0.08 18.72 -6.20
N ASP A 168 0.95 18.27 -6.93
CA ASP A 168 0.84 17.16 -7.87
C ASP A 168 0.37 15.87 -7.17
N HIS A 169 0.88 15.57 -5.98
CA HIS A 169 0.44 14.43 -5.17
C HIS A 169 -1.07 14.46 -4.89
N ARG A 170 -1.57 15.58 -4.34
CA ARG A 170 -2.99 15.74 -4.02
C ARG A 170 -3.86 15.66 -5.27
N PHE A 171 -3.38 16.23 -6.38
CA PHE A 171 -4.10 16.21 -7.64
C PHE A 171 -4.20 14.80 -8.23
N LEU A 172 -3.09 14.05 -8.27
CA LEU A 172 -3.08 12.65 -8.72
C LEU A 172 -4.00 11.78 -7.86
N ARG A 173 -3.98 11.95 -6.53
CA ARG A 173 -4.92 11.26 -5.63
C ARG A 173 -6.36 11.64 -5.88
N GLU A 174 -6.63 12.91 -6.20
CA GLU A 174 -7.97 13.35 -6.56
C GLU A 174 -8.46 12.68 -7.85
N LEU A 175 -7.63 12.67 -8.91
CA LEU A 175 -7.95 12.01 -10.18
C LEU A 175 -8.16 10.50 -9.99
N ALA A 176 -7.28 9.85 -9.22
CA ALA A 176 -7.40 8.43 -8.89
C ALA A 176 -8.72 8.19 -8.14
N ARG A 177 -9.06 9.04 -7.17
CA ARG A 177 -10.33 8.97 -6.45
C ARG A 177 -11.51 9.10 -7.40
N ARG A 178 -11.52 10.04 -8.35
CA ARG A 178 -12.64 10.20 -9.32
C ARG A 178 -12.91 8.91 -10.09
N ARG A 179 -11.86 8.21 -10.48
CA ARG A 179 -11.97 6.90 -11.14
C ARG A 179 -12.20 5.77 -10.15
N GLY A 180 -11.82 5.86 -8.89
CA GLY A 180 -11.68 4.66 -8.04
C GLY A 180 -10.47 3.82 -8.46
N TYR A 181 -9.41 4.51 -8.87
CA TYR A 181 -8.05 3.98 -8.99
C TYR A 181 -7.27 4.22 -7.71
N GLU A 182 -6.10 3.61 -7.66
CA GLU A 182 -5.07 3.86 -6.67
C GLU A 182 -3.95 4.69 -7.28
N PHE A 183 -3.35 5.57 -6.48
CA PHE A 183 -2.12 6.26 -6.82
C PHE A 183 -1.09 6.01 -5.71
N TYR A 184 0.08 5.50 -6.08
CA TYR A 184 1.18 5.20 -5.15
C TYR A 184 2.52 5.11 -5.88
N VAL A 185 3.61 5.25 -5.12
CA VAL A 185 4.99 5.08 -5.60
C VAL A 185 5.59 3.84 -4.93
N LEU A 186 6.27 3.01 -5.71
CA LEU A 186 6.99 1.84 -5.21
C LEU A 186 8.27 1.64 -6.02
N GLY A 187 9.42 1.83 -5.35
CA GLY A 187 10.73 1.83 -6.01
C GLY A 187 10.81 2.92 -7.08
N ALA A 188 11.26 2.55 -8.28
CA ALA A 188 11.34 3.45 -9.44
C ALA A 188 10.02 3.70 -10.16
N ASN A 189 8.93 3.04 -9.76
CA ASN A 189 7.65 3.07 -10.45
C ASN A 189 6.63 3.90 -9.68
N ALA A 190 5.74 4.61 -10.38
CA ALA A 190 4.53 5.16 -9.80
C ALA A 190 3.31 4.64 -10.57
N TYR A 191 2.29 4.23 -9.83
CA TYR A 191 1.14 3.51 -10.34
C TYR A 191 -0.09 4.42 -10.30
N PHE A 192 -0.87 4.42 -11.38
CA PHE A 192 -2.16 5.10 -11.47
C PHE A 192 -3.15 4.18 -12.19
N ARG A 193 -3.74 3.24 -11.45
CA ARG A 193 -4.52 2.12 -12.03
C ARG A 193 -5.59 1.60 -11.06
N PRO A 194 -6.61 0.84 -11.51
CA PRO A 194 -7.54 0.19 -10.59
C PRO A 194 -6.82 -0.84 -9.72
N ALA A 195 -7.43 -1.21 -8.59
CA ALA A 195 -6.95 -2.31 -7.76
C ALA A 195 -6.87 -3.60 -8.59
N VAL A 196 -5.74 -4.30 -8.51
CA VAL A 196 -5.51 -5.54 -9.25
C VAL A 196 -5.99 -6.71 -8.41
N LEU A 197 -7.14 -7.28 -8.78
CA LEU A 197 -7.79 -8.39 -8.06
C LEU A 197 -7.66 -9.74 -8.78
N SER A 198 -6.61 -9.86 -9.58
CA SER A 198 -6.25 -11.05 -10.34
C SER A 198 -4.79 -11.39 -10.13
N GLY A 199 -4.41 -12.64 -10.39
CA GLY A 199 -3.03 -13.12 -10.24
C GLY A 199 -2.84 -13.98 -9.00
N GLN A 200 -1.61 -14.43 -8.82
CA GLN A 200 -1.20 -15.28 -7.70
C GLN A 200 -1.28 -14.50 -6.37
N PRO A 201 -2.07 -14.97 -5.38
CA PRO A 201 -2.04 -14.40 -4.04
C PRO A 201 -0.66 -14.52 -3.40
N GLN A 202 -0.39 -13.65 -2.43
CA GLN A 202 0.74 -13.79 -1.52
C GLN A 202 0.61 -15.04 -0.66
N LYS A 203 1.68 -15.36 0.08
CA LYS A 203 1.69 -16.45 1.03
C LYS A 203 0.46 -16.43 1.94
N LEU A 204 -0.06 -17.61 2.21
CA LEU A 204 -1.32 -17.83 2.92
C LEU A 204 -1.28 -17.34 4.38
N ILE A 205 -2.37 -16.71 4.81
CA ILE A 205 -2.67 -16.44 6.23
C ILE A 205 -3.51 -17.59 6.78
N ALA A 206 -3.01 -18.24 7.83
CA ALA A 206 -3.65 -19.38 8.48
C ALA A 206 -3.99 -19.04 9.94
N VAL A 207 -5.27 -19.19 10.28
CA VAL A 207 -5.79 -18.97 11.63
C VAL A 207 -6.42 -20.26 12.14
N ASN A 208 -6.27 -20.56 13.44
CA ASN A 208 -6.84 -21.75 14.07
C ASN A 208 -6.48 -23.08 13.37
N PHE A 209 -5.25 -23.20 12.87
CA PHE A 209 -4.80 -24.32 12.04
C PHE A 209 -3.60 -25.05 12.64
N GLY A 210 -3.62 -25.25 13.96
CA GLY A 210 -2.56 -25.95 14.70
C GLY A 210 -1.19 -25.30 14.49
N GLU A 211 -0.17 -26.10 14.15
CA GLU A 211 1.21 -25.65 13.94
C GLU A 211 1.38 -24.71 12.74
N GLN A 212 0.46 -24.78 11.76
CA GLN A 212 0.46 -23.90 10.59
C GLN A 212 -0.08 -22.49 10.91
N THR A 213 -0.63 -22.26 12.10
CA THR A 213 -1.18 -20.96 12.51
C THR A 213 -0.08 -19.90 12.48
N ASN A 214 -0.28 -18.85 11.68
CA ASN A 214 0.63 -17.72 11.57
C ASN A 214 -0.02 -16.38 11.95
N CYS A 215 -1.34 -16.34 12.11
CA CYS A 215 -2.08 -15.14 12.47
C CYS A 215 -2.91 -15.35 13.76
N HIS A 216 -2.96 -14.30 14.57
CA HIS A 216 -3.68 -14.23 15.84
C HIS A 216 -4.65 -13.04 15.83
N GLY A 217 -5.75 -13.18 16.58
CA GLY A 217 -6.73 -12.10 16.77
C GLY A 217 -7.46 -11.68 15.50
N LEU A 218 -7.64 -12.58 14.52
CA LEU A 218 -8.34 -12.25 13.27
C LEU A 218 -9.83 -11.99 13.53
N GLN A 219 -10.25 -10.75 13.32
CA GLN A 219 -11.62 -10.27 13.40
C GLN A 219 -12.15 -9.95 12.01
N PHE A 220 -13.42 -10.26 11.77
CA PHE A 220 -14.13 -9.89 10.55
C PHE A 220 -15.29 -8.96 10.86
N ASP A 221 -15.42 -7.89 10.09
CA ASP A 221 -16.55 -6.97 10.11
C ASP A 221 -17.21 -7.01 8.74
N ALA A 222 -18.52 -7.30 8.70
CA ALA A 222 -19.30 -7.32 7.47
C ALA A 222 -20.36 -6.21 7.52
N ASP A 223 -20.21 -5.20 6.67
CA ASP A 223 -21.09 -4.04 6.58
C ASP A 223 -22.14 -4.23 5.47
N GLY A 224 -23.36 -4.59 5.88
CA GLY A 224 -24.49 -4.73 4.95
C GLY A 224 -25.03 -3.41 4.40
N THR A 225 -24.53 -2.25 4.86
CA THR A 225 -24.98 -0.92 4.42
C THR A 225 -24.14 -0.32 3.29
N ALA A 226 -23.09 -1.03 2.87
CA ALA A 226 -22.24 -0.62 1.75
C ALA A 226 -23.06 -0.46 0.44
N PRO A 227 -22.74 0.54 -0.40
CA PRO A 227 -23.50 0.81 -1.62
C PRO A 227 -23.33 -0.31 -2.65
N THR A 228 -24.46 -0.82 -3.16
CA THR A 228 -24.51 -1.75 -4.29
C THR A 228 -24.86 -1.06 -5.61
N GLU A 229 -25.29 0.20 -5.54
CA GLU A 229 -25.62 1.07 -6.67
C GLU A 229 -25.01 2.46 -6.46
N ALA A 230 -24.49 3.06 -7.53
CA ALA A 230 -24.03 4.45 -7.52
C ALA A 230 -24.80 5.27 -8.54
N GLN A 231 -25.12 6.51 -8.17
CA GLN A 231 -25.89 7.43 -9.00
C GLN A 231 -25.16 8.76 -9.10
N VAL A 232 -25.11 9.32 -10.30
CA VAL A 232 -24.54 10.64 -10.54
C VAL A 232 -25.60 11.48 -11.21
N SER A 233 -25.89 12.65 -10.65
CA SER A 233 -26.81 13.62 -11.24
C SER A 233 -26.05 14.89 -11.58
N TYR A 234 -26.17 15.33 -12.82
CA TYR A 234 -25.46 16.48 -13.37
C TYR A 234 -26.34 17.25 -14.35
N PHE A 235 -25.96 18.49 -14.67
CA PHE A 235 -26.60 19.25 -15.73
C PHE A 235 -25.82 19.07 -17.02
N ASP A 236 -26.52 18.74 -18.09
CA ASP A 236 -25.95 18.84 -19.43
C ASP A 236 -25.70 20.32 -19.73
N ALA A 237 -24.44 20.69 -19.93
CA ALA A 237 -24.07 22.09 -20.11
C ALA A 237 -24.54 22.67 -21.47
N MET A 238 -24.86 21.82 -22.44
CA MET A 238 -25.36 22.25 -23.75
C MET A 238 -26.89 22.34 -23.78
N GLU A 239 -27.58 21.36 -23.19
CA GLU A 239 -29.05 21.29 -23.21
C GLU A 239 -29.71 21.97 -22.00
N GLY A 240 -28.95 22.24 -20.92
CA GLY A 240 -29.46 22.81 -19.68
C GLY A 240 -30.38 21.88 -18.88
N GLN A 241 -30.44 20.59 -19.25
CA GLN A 241 -31.30 19.59 -18.60
C GLN A 241 -30.54 18.78 -17.56
N ALA A 242 -31.23 18.40 -16.48
CA ALA A 242 -30.69 17.47 -15.50
C ALA A 242 -30.64 16.05 -16.09
N ARG A 243 -29.45 15.45 -16.11
CA ARG A 243 -29.21 14.06 -16.48
C ARG A 243 -28.84 13.24 -15.24
N THR A 244 -29.10 11.94 -15.31
CA THR A 244 -28.79 11.00 -14.24
C THR A 244 -28.28 9.72 -14.84
N ASP A 245 -27.09 9.31 -14.40
CA ASP A 245 -26.49 8.02 -14.75
C ASP A 245 -26.37 7.13 -13.52
N LEU A 246 -26.52 5.82 -13.76
CA LEU A 246 -26.48 4.77 -12.75
C LEU A 246 -25.37 3.78 -13.09
N ALA A 247 -24.66 3.33 -12.07
CA ALA A 247 -23.77 2.18 -12.13
C ALA A 247 -24.24 1.11 -11.15
N HIS A 248 -24.31 -0.13 -11.64
CA HIS A 248 -24.63 -1.33 -10.86
C HIS A 248 -23.40 -2.24 -10.66
N SER A 249 -22.26 -1.89 -11.25
CA SER A 249 -21.01 -2.65 -11.17
C SER A 249 -19.84 -1.71 -10.98
N SER A 250 -18.86 -2.15 -10.19
CA SER A 250 -17.58 -1.49 -10.02
C SER A 250 -16.61 -1.78 -11.17
N GLY A 251 -16.87 -2.83 -11.97
CA GLY A 251 -15.94 -3.35 -12.97
C GLY A 251 -14.78 -4.17 -12.37
N LEU A 252 -14.71 -4.33 -11.05
CA LEU A 252 -13.71 -5.17 -10.39
C LEU A 252 -14.20 -6.63 -10.30
N PRO A 253 -13.30 -7.63 -10.42
CA PRO A 253 -13.62 -9.02 -10.15
C PRO A 253 -14.17 -9.23 -8.74
N SER A 254 -15.11 -10.17 -8.59
CA SER A 254 -15.58 -10.61 -7.28
C SER A 254 -14.52 -11.51 -6.63
N LEU A 255 -14.19 -11.28 -5.36
CA LEU A 255 -13.27 -12.12 -4.58
C LEU A 255 -13.97 -13.27 -3.87
N GLY A 256 -15.24 -13.51 -4.15
CA GLY A 256 -16.07 -14.55 -3.51
C GLY A 256 -17.31 -14.84 -4.34
N ALA A 257 -17.99 -15.94 -4.03
CA ALA A 257 -19.19 -16.38 -4.74
C ALA A 257 -20.39 -15.45 -4.50
N ASP A 258 -20.48 -14.85 -3.31
CA ASP A 258 -21.67 -14.13 -2.85
C ASP A 258 -21.38 -12.62 -2.68
N PRO A 259 -21.53 -11.80 -3.74
CA PRO A 259 -21.44 -10.35 -3.61
C PRO A 259 -22.63 -9.79 -2.83
N LEU A 260 -22.47 -8.63 -2.18
CA LEU A 260 -23.53 -8.02 -1.37
C LEU A 260 -24.83 -7.80 -2.15
N SER A 261 -24.74 -7.47 -3.44
CA SER A 261 -25.90 -7.27 -4.33
C SER A 261 -26.74 -8.53 -4.56
N ALA A 262 -26.13 -9.72 -4.42
CA ALA A 262 -26.79 -11.01 -4.54
C ALA A 262 -27.39 -11.49 -3.21
N LEU A 263 -26.90 -10.98 -2.07
CA LEU A 263 -27.42 -11.32 -0.75
C LEU A 263 -28.78 -10.66 -0.55
N ARG A 264 -29.83 -11.49 -0.50
CA ARG A 264 -31.20 -11.06 -0.21
C ARG A 264 -31.55 -11.45 1.22
N GLY A 265 -31.78 -10.46 2.08
CA GLY A 265 -32.40 -10.68 3.38
C GLY A 265 -33.91 -10.96 3.25
N ALA A 266 -34.56 -11.35 4.35
CA ALA A 266 -36.01 -11.54 4.42
C ALA A 266 -36.80 -10.24 4.13
N ILE A 267 -36.15 -9.07 4.28
CA ILE A 267 -36.70 -7.75 4.00
C ILE A 267 -36.00 -7.19 2.77
N ARG A 268 -36.79 -6.72 1.79
CA ARG A 268 -36.29 -6.01 0.61
C ARG A 268 -35.85 -4.60 1.01
N MET A 269 -34.64 -4.46 1.53
CA MET A 269 -34.04 -3.15 1.79
C MET A 269 -33.75 -2.44 0.45
N PRO A 270 -34.05 -1.14 0.31
CA PRO A 270 -33.64 -0.38 -0.85
C PRO A 270 -32.11 -0.38 -0.94
N GLN A 271 -31.57 -0.48 -2.15
CA GLN A 271 -30.13 -0.49 -2.33
C GLN A 271 -29.54 0.85 -1.88
N ALA A 272 -28.49 0.80 -1.05
CA ALA A 272 -27.79 1.99 -0.60
C ALA A 272 -27.20 2.70 -1.84
N ARG A 273 -27.64 3.94 -2.06
CA ARG A 273 -27.24 4.78 -3.19
C ARG A 273 -26.38 5.92 -2.70
N ARG A 274 -25.27 6.14 -3.39
CA ARG A 274 -24.43 7.31 -3.16
C ARG A 274 -24.59 8.26 -4.34
N ILE A 275 -24.92 9.51 -4.03
CA ILE A 275 -25.23 10.56 -5.03
C ILE A 275 -24.13 11.61 -5.00
N ALA A 276 -23.45 11.81 -6.13
CA ALA A 276 -22.58 12.97 -6.32
C ALA A 276 -23.36 14.13 -6.94
N ARG A 277 -23.20 15.34 -6.39
CA ARG A 277 -23.83 16.59 -6.86
C ARG A 277 -22.76 17.64 -7.09
N GLY A 278 -22.98 18.57 -8.03
CA GLY A 278 -22.07 19.71 -8.28
C GLY A 278 -20.87 19.40 -9.17
N LEU A 279 -20.88 18.26 -9.88
CA LEU A 279 -19.90 17.93 -10.90
C LEU A 279 -20.50 18.21 -12.28
N GLY A 280 -19.75 18.88 -13.14
CA GLY A 280 -20.07 18.99 -14.57
C GLY A 280 -19.44 17.82 -15.32
N PHE A 281 -20.24 17.11 -16.10
CA PHE A 281 -19.75 16.12 -17.05
C PHE A 281 -20.08 16.57 -18.45
N HIS A 282 -19.16 16.31 -19.39
CA HIS A 282 -19.36 16.67 -20.79
C HIS A 282 -20.01 15.53 -21.59
N ALA A 283 -19.89 14.29 -21.10
CA ALA A 283 -20.48 13.11 -21.71
C ALA A 283 -21.01 12.15 -20.63
N GLY A 284 -22.12 11.45 -20.91
CA GLY A 284 -22.71 10.47 -20.00
C GLY A 284 -21.78 9.29 -19.69
N THR A 285 -20.89 8.93 -20.62
CA THR A 285 -19.79 7.97 -20.42
C THR A 285 -18.89 8.35 -19.24
N GLN A 286 -18.56 9.64 -19.08
CA GLN A 286 -17.75 10.14 -17.98
C GLN A 286 -18.51 10.09 -16.65
N ALA A 287 -19.81 10.36 -16.65
CA ALA A 287 -20.66 10.31 -15.47
C ALA A 287 -20.87 8.85 -14.99
N ALA A 288 -21.17 7.94 -15.91
CA ALA A 288 -21.31 6.50 -15.62
C ALA A 288 -20.03 5.90 -15.05
N GLU A 289 -18.88 6.29 -15.59
CA GLU A 289 -17.57 5.85 -15.10
C GLU A 289 -17.21 6.43 -13.75
N TYR A 290 -17.57 7.70 -13.48
CA TYR A 290 -17.45 8.26 -12.13
C TYR A 290 -18.32 7.48 -11.13
N ALA A 291 -19.54 7.09 -11.53
CA ALA A 291 -20.42 6.25 -10.72
C ALA A 291 -19.80 4.85 -10.47
N ALA A 292 -19.26 4.20 -11.49
CA ALA A 292 -18.52 2.94 -11.34
C ALA A 292 -17.32 3.10 -10.39
N GLY A 293 -16.59 4.22 -10.49
CA GLY A 293 -15.52 4.57 -9.58
C GLY A 293 -15.97 4.74 -8.13
N MET A 294 -17.19 5.24 -7.88
CA MET A 294 -17.77 5.25 -6.54
C MET A 294 -17.96 3.84 -5.99
N LEU A 295 -18.45 2.90 -6.80
CA LEU A 295 -18.56 1.50 -6.39
C LEU A 295 -17.19 0.84 -6.19
N ARG A 296 -16.17 1.19 -6.97
CA ARG A 296 -14.80 0.68 -6.75
C ARG A 296 -14.21 1.06 -5.40
N ARG A 297 -14.52 2.27 -4.91
CA ARG A 297 -14.05 2.75 -3.61
C ARG A 297 -14.87 2.24 -2.44
N HIS A 298 -16.17 1.99 -2.63
CA HIS A 298 -17.11 1.74 -1.54
C HIS A 298 -17.77 0.35 -1.58
N GLY A 299 -17.48 -0.47 -2.60
CA GLY A 299 -17.98 -1.85 -2.73
C GLY A 299 -17.23 -2.88 -1.89
N TRP A 300 -16.25 -2.44 -1.10
CA TRP A 300 -15.55 -3.25 -0.10
C TRP A 300 -16.40 -3.27 1.18
N TRP A 301 -17.01 -4.41 1.49
CA TRP A 301 -18.01 -4.50 2.56
C TRP A 301 -17.65 -5.55 3.61
N ILE A 302 -16.56 -6.28 3.42
CA ILE A 302 -15.98 -7.15 4.42
C ILE A 302 -14.58 -6.64 4.73
N THR A 303 -14.32 -6.37 6.00
CA THR A 303 -13.00 -6.00 6.51
C THR A 303 -12.51 -7.11 7.43
N ALA A 304 -11.23 -7.49 7.32
CA ALA A 304 -10.60 -8.41 8.25
C ALA A 304 -9.35 -7.78 8.86
N ARG A 305 -9.21 -7.83 10.18
CA ARG A 305 -8.07 -7.26 10.90
C ARG A 305 -7.46 -8.30 11.81
N GLY A 306 -6.13 -8.35 11.86
CA GLY A 306 -5.44 -9.28 12.73
C GLY A 306 -3.95 -8.98 12.81
N THR A 307 -3.26 -9.80 13.60
CA THR A 307 -1.83 -9.71 13.81
C THR A 307 -1.15 -10.95 13.26
N LEU A 308 -0.23 -10.77 12.31
CA LEU A 308 0.52 -11.81 11.66
C LEU A 308 1.92 -11.90 12.30
N ASN A 309 2.32 -13.12 12.66
CA ASN A 309 3.67 -13.41 13.10
C ASN A 309 4.58 -13.52 11.86
N GLY A 310 5.41 -12.50 11.65
CA GLY A 310 6.28 -12.39 10.48
C GLY A 310 7.35 -13.48 10.40
N LEU A 311 7.75 -14.09 11.52
CA LEU A 311 8.70 -15.22 11.50
C LEU A 311 8.04 -16.51 11.02
N ARG A 312 6.81 -16.78 11.44
CA ARG A 312 6.03 -17.95 10.97
C ARG A 312 5.57 -17.76 9.54
N TYR A 313 5.05 -16.58 9.22
CA TYR A 313 4.70 -16.23 7.86
C TYR A 313 5.94 -16.24 6.96
N GLY A 314 7.08 -15.76 7.46
CA GLY A 314 8.39 -15.87 6.84
C GLY A 314 8.64 -14.93 5.68
N ALA A 315 7.68 -14.08 5.30
CA ALA A 315 7.76 -13.10 4.21
C ALA A 315 7.25 -11.72 4.67
N VAL A 316 7.34 -10.68 3.84
CA VAL A 316 6.68 -9.40 4.10
C VAL A 316 5.29 -9.40 3.46
N LEU A 317 4.24 -9.20 4.25
CA LEU A 317 2.88 -9.02 3.72
C LEU A 317 2.78 -7.64 3.06
N ARG A 318 2.45 -7.58 1.77
CA ARG A 318 2.35 -6.34 1.00
C ARG A 318 0.92 -5.88 0.86
N ILE A 319 0.73 -4.57 1.01
CA ILE A 319 -0.50 -3.90 0.56
C ILE A 319 -0.62 -3.97 -0.97
N ARG A 320 -1.83 -3.75 -1.48
CA ARG A 320 -2.15 -3.73 -2.92
C ARG A 320 -2.02 -5.06 -3.65
N LYS A 321 -1.89 -6.15 -2.89
CA LYS A 321 -1.83 -7.52 -3.40
C LYS A 321 -2.90 -8.37 -2.74
N LEU A 322 -3.24 -9.47 -3.40
CA LEU A 322 -4.12 -10.47 -2.83
C LEU A 322 -3.38 -11.32 -1.79
N VAL A 323 -4.11 -11.81 -0.80
CA VAL A 323 -3.66 -12.80 0.16
C VAL A 323 -4.79 -13.78 0.44
N THR A 324 -4.48 -15.08 0.48
CA THR A 324 -5.47 -16.10 0.83
C THR A 324 -5.55 -16.23 2.34
N VAL A 325 -6.77 -16.34 2.88
CA VAL A 325 -7.05 -16.59 4.30
C VAL A 325 -7.70 -17.96 4.46
N LYS A 326 -7.15 -18.80 5.34
CA LYS A 326 -7.73 -20.09 5.73
C LYS A 326 -7.96 -20.23 7.23
N GLY A 327 -8.90 -21.09 7.59
CA GLY A 327 -9.23 -21.44 8.98
C GLY A 327 -10.19 -20.48 9.69
N ALA A 328 -10.82 -19.57 8.94
CA ALA A 328 -11.85 -18.64 9.41
C ALA A 328 -13.29 -19.12 9.18
N GLY A 329 -13.46 -20.34 8.63
CA GLY A 329 -14.75 -20.92 8.26
C GLY A 329 -15.13 -20.65 6.81
N ALA A 330 -16.02 -21.48 6.25
CA ALA A 330 -16.25 -21.52 4.80
C ALA A 330 -16.66 -20.18 4.17
N ARG A 331 -17.41 -19.37 4.94
CA ARG A 331 -17.93 -18.05 4.53
C ARG A 331 -16.86 -16.96 4.48
N TYR A 332 -15.82 -17.06 5.32
CA TYR A 332 -14.73 -16.07 5.45
C TYR A 332 -13.39 -16.57 4.89
N ASN A 333 -13.26 -17.84 4.55
CA ASN A 333 -12.09 -18.34 3.82
C ASN A 333 -12.07 -17.78 2.38
N GLY A 334 -10.87 -17.59 1.84
CA GLY A 334 -10.64 -17.21 0.44
C GLY A 334 -9.73 -16.01 0.28
N ASN A 335 -9.77 -15.36 -0.88
CA ASN A 335 -8.86 -14.27 -1.21
C ASN A 335 -9.34 -12.92 -0.68
N TYR A 336 -8.39 -12.16 -0.16
CA TYR A 336 -8.59 -10.81 0.35
C TYR A 336 -7.58 -9.85 -0.28
N TYR A 337 -7.97 -8.59 -0.41
CA TYR A 337 -7.08 -7.53 -0.84
C TYR A 337 -6.44 -6.87 0.39
N VAL A 338 -5.10 -6.79 0.43
CA VAL A 338 -4.40 -6.19 1.57
C VAL A 338 -4.45 -4.67 1.46
N ARG A 339 -5.08 -4.02 2.43
CA ARG A 339 -5.33 -2.57 2.45
C ARG A 339 -4.35 -1.81 3.34
N LYS A 340 -4.02 -2.36 4.49
CA LYS A 340 -3.09 -1.72 5.42
C LYS A 340 -2.17 -2.76 6.02
N VAL A 341 -0.90 -2.42 6.19
CA VAL A 341 0.03 -3.20 7.00
C VAL A 341 0.88 -2.24 7.83
N GLN A 342 0.89 -2.44 9.14
CA GLN A 342 1.86 -1.86 10.04
C GLN A 342 2.87 -2.94 10.40
N HIS A 343 4.09 -2.77 9.93
CA HIS A 343 5.22 -3.63 10.22
C HIS A 343 5.92 -3.14 11.47
N ARG A 344 6.15 -4.03 12.44
CA ARG A 344 7.00 -3.78 13.60
C ARG A 344 8.14 -4.78 13.62
N LEU A 345 9.32 -4.31 13.24
CA LEU A 345 10.55 -5.08 13.23
C LEU A 345 11.35 -4.76 14.50
N ALA A 346 11.77 -5.77 15.23
CA ALA A 346 12.69 -5.64 16.35
C ALA A 346 13.74 -6.76 16.29
N PRO A 347 14.81 -6.69 17.08
CA PRO A 347 15.75 -7.80 17.19
C PRO A 347 15.00 -9.10 17.52
N ARG A 348 15.07 -10.08 16.60
CA ARG A 348 14.43 -11.41 16.71
C ARG A 348 12.90 -11.41 16.75
N SER A 349 12.22 -10.31 16.42
CA SER A 349 10.76 -10.30 16.31
C SER A 349 10.30 -9.54 15.07
N TYR A 350 9.25 -10.06 14.44
CA TYR A 350 8.57 -9.39 13.35
C TYR A 350 7.08 -9.58 13.52
N GLU A 351 6.37 -8.48 13.75
CA GLU A 351 4.91 -8.44 13.83
C GLU A 351 4.37 -7.60 12.68
N MET A 352 3.26 -8.04 12.09
CA MET A 352 2.54 -7.27 11.08
C MET A 352 1.08 -7.18 11.48
N GLN A 353 0.63 -5.98 11.84
CA GLN A 353 -0.79 -5.72 12.03
C GLN A 353 -1.38 -5.33 10.69
N PHE A 354 -2.47 -5.95 10.27
CA PHE A 354 -2.98 -5.76 8.93
C PHE A 354 -4.48 -5.47 8.90
N GLU A 355 -4.91 -4.81 7.83
CA GLU A 355 -6.30 -4.67 7.43
C GLU A 355 -6.45 -5.23 6.01
N LEU A 356 -7.39 -6.15 5.85
CA LEU A 356 -7.78 -6.74 4.59
C LEU A 356 -9.18 -6.27 4.22
N SER A 357 -9.45 -6.18 2.92
CA SER A 357 -10.76 -5.86 2.38
C SER A 357 -11.21 -6.91 1.37
N ARG A 358 -12.52 -7.17 1.34
CA ARG A 358 -13.13 -8.11 0.39
C ARG A 358 -14.51 -7.62 -0.03
N ASN A 359 -14.87 -7.89 -1.29
CA ASN A 359 -16.11 -7.42 -1.94
C ASN A 359 -17.19 -8.52 -2.08
N ALA A 360 -16.94 -9.73 -1.61
CA ALA A 360 -17.89 -10.85 -1.63
C ALA A 360 -17.54 -11.90 -0.57
N LEU A 361 -18.55 -12.65 -0.13
CA LEU A 361 -18.39 -13.79 0.77
C LEU A 361 -18.25 -15.10 0.01
N GLY A 362 -17.90 -16.15 0.75
CA GLY A 362 -17.81 -17.51 0.22
C GLY A 362 -16.56 -17.70 -0.64
N GLN A 363 -16.29 -18.96 -0.95
CA GLN A 363 -15.12 -19.35 -1.74
C GLN A 363 -15.50 -19.42 -3.22
N LEU A 364 -14.57 -19.03 -4.10
CA LEU A 364 -14.71 -19.18 -5.55
C LEU A 364 -14.40 -20.61 -6.01
N GLY A 365 -13.70 -21.40 -5.19
CA GLY A 365 -13.22 -22.74 -5.51
C GLY A 365 -11.91 -22.74 -6.31
N SER A 366 -11.45 -21.56 -6.75
CA SER A 366 -10.16 -21.36 -7.41
C SER A 366 -9.04 -21.00 -6.42
N GLU A 367 -9.36 -20.82 -5.15
CA GLU A 367 -8.37 -20.46 -4.13
C GLU A 367 -7.47 -21.65 -3.76
N ASP A 368 -6.17 -21.36 -3.63
CA ASP A 368 -5.20 -22.32 -3.14
C ASP A 368 -5.07 -22.25 -1.61
N PHE A 369 -5.66 -23.22 -0.92
CA PHE A 369 -5.54 -23.37 0.54
C PHE A 369 -4.38 -24.28 0.97
N GLN A 370 -3.66 -24.85 0.02
CA GLN A 370 -2.45 -25.66 0.23
C GLN A 370 -1.17 -24.86 0.01
N GLY A 371 -1.25 -23.68 -0.59
CA GLY A 371 -0.15 -22.76 -0.81
C GLY A 371 0.73 -22.59 0.43
N GLU A 372 2.05 -22.58 0.21
CA GLU A 372 3.14 -22.70 1.21
C GLU A 372 2.73 -22.24 2.61
N SER A 373 2.20 -23.19 3.40
CA SER A 373 2.15 -23.06 4.85
C SER A 373 3.54 -23.46 5.36
N PRO A 374 4.08 -22.80 6.41
CA PRO A 374 5.46 -22.99 6.80
C PRO A 374 5.67 -24.40 7.39
N ASP A 375 6.12 -25.35 6.58
CA ASP A 375 6.70 -26.58 7.12
C ASP A 375 8.09 -26.24 7.69
N MET A 376 8.27 -26.50 8.97
CA MET A 376 9.55 -26.29 9.68
C MET A 376 10.62 -27.35 9.34
N SER A 377 10.46 -28.14 8.28
CA SER A 377 11.22 -29.38 8.09
C SER A 377 11.67 -29.69 6.65
N MET A 378 11.92 -28.70 5.78
CA MET A 378 12.59 -28.97 4.50
C MET A 378 13.73 -28.01 4.14
N PRO A 379 14.84 -28.51 3.55
CA PRO A 379 15.90 -27.68 2.99
C PRO A 379 15.41 -26.97 1.72
N LEU A 380 16.01 -25.80 1.45
CA LEU A 380 15.66 -24.88 0.36
C LEU A 380 15.38 -25.61 -0.97
N ALA A 381 14.13 -25.58 -1.40
CA ALA A 381 13.80 -25.64 -2.82
C ALA A 381 13.71 -24.20 -3.34
N ALA A 382 14.55 -23.87 -4.33
CA ALA A 382 14.44 -22.66 -5.11
C ALA A 382 13.15 -22.71 -5.96
N GLY A 383 12.05 -22.27 -5.39
CA GLY A 383 10.79 -22.06 -6.10
C GLY A 383 10.86 -20.77 -6.91
N ALA A 384 11.13 -20.89 -8.22
CA ALA A 384 10.91 -19.84 -9.18
C ALA A 384 9.41 -19.62 -9.39
N GLY A 385 8.97 -18.36 -9.44
CA GLY A 385 7.65 -18.00 -9.94
C GLY A 385 6.75 -17.20 -8.99
N ALA A 386 7.29 -16.23 -8.24
CA ALA A 386 6.46 -15.10 -7.81
C ALA A 386 6.32 -14.16 -9.00
N ASP A 387 5.10 -14.00 -9.51
CA ASP A 387 4.75 -12.93 -10.43
C ASP A 387 4.98 -11.60 -9.68
N SER A 388 6.20 -11.10 -9.85
CA SER A 388 6.69 -9.91 -9.22
C SER A 388 6.73 -8.89 -10.33
N ASP A 389 5.90 -7.85 -10.26
CA ASP A 389 6.39 -6.54 -10.65
C ASP A 389 7.68 -6.38 -9.84
N PRO A 390 8.88 -6.60 -10.44
CA PRO A 390 10.09 -6.61 -9.66
C PRO A 390 10.23 -5.20 -9.10
N ILE A 391 10.38 -5.09 -7.78
CA ILE A 391 10.62 -3.78 -7.18
C ILE A 391 12.03 -3.38 -7.59
N GLU A 392 12.13 -2.63 -8.69
CA GLU A 392 13.37 -2.06 -9.14
C GLU A 392 13.74 -0.91 -8.21
N VAL A 393 14.62 -1.23 -7.27
CA VAL A 393 15.28 -0.27 -6.40
C VAL A 393 16.53 0.22 -7.13
N VAL A 394 16.46 1.41 -7.74
CA VAL A 394 17.65 2.00 -8.38
C VAL A 394 18.69 2.27 -7.30
N ALA A 395 19.96 1.92 -7.54
CA ALA A 395 21.06 2.10 -6.57
C ALA A 395 21.28 3.57 -6.17
N ALA A 396 20.88 4.51 -7.03
CA ALA A 396 20.75 5.93 -6.76
C ALA A 396 19.33 6.36 -7.18
N GLY A 397 18.39 6.40 -6.23
CA GLY A 397 17.10 7.06 -6.42
C GLY A 397 17.27 8.58 -6.52
N PRO A 398 16.25 9.34 -6.97
CA PRO A 398 16.39 10.77 -7.22
C PRO A 398 16.95 11.45 -5.97
N ARG A 399 18.22 11.84 -6.08
CA ARG A 399 18.91 12.61 -5.06
C ARG A 399 18.08 13.87 -4.90
N VAL A 400 17.54 14.09 -3.71
CA VAL A 400 17.10 15.44 -3.34
C VAL A 400 18.40 16.25 -3.26
N LEU A 401 18.84 16.74 -4.42
CA LEU A 401 19.80 17.83 -4.48
C LEU A 401 19.09 19.00 -3.81
N PRO A 402 19.70 19.66 -2.82
CA PRO A 402 19.20 20.97 -2.42
C PRO A 402 19.20 21.84 -3.68
N ALA A 403 18.08 22.54 -3.90
CA ALA A 403 17.86 23.43 -5.03
C ALA A 403 19.04 24.40 -5.27
#